data_AF-A0A345BYF2-F1
#
_entry.id   AF-A0A345BYF2-F1
#
_cell.length_a   1.000
_cell.length_b   1.000
_cell.length_c   1.000
_cell.angle_alpha   90.00
_cell.angle_beta   90.00
_cell.angle_gamma   90.00
#
_symmetry.space_group_name_H-M   'P 1'
#
loop_
_entity.id
_entity.type
_entity.pdbx_description
1 polymer ?
#
loop_
_entity_poly.entity_id
_entity_poly.type
_entity_poly.pdbx_seq_one_letter_code
_entity_poly.pdbx_strand_id
1 'polypeptide(L)'
;MIGTCGFKNLNQVSRHAEIGGNYSSSVWGRGYATEALNALLRYGFTVLRLNKIYAQASSDNESVMKLLNNYGFTQEGRLQEHLRLNDACKDLYMFSLLKNEYTD
;
A
#
# COMPACT_ATOMS: atom_id res chain seq x y z
N MET A 1 5.69 1.04 -20.75
CA MET A 1 5.30 0.60 -19.38
C MET A 1 5.71 1.70 -18.40
N ILE A 2 4.79 2.22 -17.58
CA ILE A 2 5.05 3.37 -16.68
C ILE A 2 5.28 2.98 -15.21
N GLY A 3 5.04 1.72 -14.88
CA GLY A 3 5.18 1.15 -13.54
C GLY A 3 4.53 -0.22 -13.44
N THR A 4 4.55 -0.78 -12.23
CA THR A 4 3.85 -2.01 -11.86
C THR A 4 3.13 -1.79 -10.53
N CYS A 5 1.97 -2.43 -10.35
CA CYS A 5 1.23 -2.45 -9.09
C CYS A 5 0.50 -3.79 -8.95
N GLY A 6 0.23 -4.22 -7.73
CA GLY A 6 -0.50 -5.45 -7.51
C GLY A 6 -0.57 -5.89 -6.07
N PHE A 7 -1.15 -7.07 -5.88
CA PHE A 7 -1.20 -7.76 -4.59
C PHE A 7 0.03 -8.65 -4.40
N LYS A 8 0.56 -8.67 -3.17
CA LYS A 8 1.55 -9.62 -2.69
C LYS A 8 1.01 -10.31 -1.45
N ASN A 9 1.61 -11.45 -1.07
CA ASN A 9 1.27 -12.16 0.16
C ASN A 9 -0.24 -12.43 0.32
N LEU A 10 -0.91 -12.76 -0.80
CA LEU A 10 -2.34 -13.04 -0.82
C LEU A 10 -2.61 -14.31 0.02
N ASN A 11 -3.30 -14.12 1.13
CA ASN A 11 -3.77 -15.21 1.96
C ASN A 11 -5.30 -15.28 1.84
N GLN A 12 -5.79 -16.31 1.14
CA GLN A 12 -7.22 -16.50 0.93
C GLN A 12 -7.95 -16.99 2.19
N VAL A 13 -7.27 -17.74 3.07
CA VAL A 13 -7.86 -18.27 4.31
C VAL A 13 -8.07 -17.13 5.31
N SER A 14 -7.03 -16.34 5.56
CA SER A 14 -7.08 -15.17 6.45
C SER A 14 -7.70 -13.94 5.77
N ARG A 15 -7.95 -14.00 4.46
CA ARG A 15 -8.55 -12.95 3.63
C ARG A 15 -7.81 -11.62 3.74
N HIS A 16 -6.50 -11.64 3.55
CA HIS A 16 -5.72 -10.41 3.46
C HIS A 16 -4.65 -10.47 2.38
N ALA A 17 -4.21 -9.30 1.94
CA ALA A 17 -3.11 -9.17 1.01
C ALA A 17 -2.39 -7.83 1.20
N GLU A 18 -1.12 -7.82 0.83
CA GLU A 18 -0.33 -6.60 0.72
C GLU A 18 -0.57 -5.96 -0.63
N ILE A 19 -0.66 -4.63 -0.69
CA ILE A 19 -0.58 -3.88 -1.94
C ILE A 19 0.78 -3.20 -2.06
N GLY A 20 1.29 -3.14 -3.28
CA GLY A 20 2.52 -2.42 -3.56
C GLY A 20 2.71 -2.20 -5.05
N GLY A 21 3.62 -1.29 -5.38
CA GLY A 21 3.94 -0.97 -6.76
C GLY A 21 5.13 -0.03 -6.87
N ASN A 22 5.67 0.04 -8.09
CA ASN A 22 6.78 0.91 -8.45
C ASN A 22 6.40 1.68 -9.71
N TYR A 23 6.58 3.00 -9.70
CA TYR A 23 6.31 3.86 -10.85
C TYR A 23 7.58 4.59 -11.27
N SER A 24 7.76 4.77 -12.58
CA SER A 24 8.85 5.58 -13.11
C SER A 24 8.76 7.02 -12.57
N SER A 25 9.90 7.60 -12.20
CA SER A 25 9.98 9.00 -11.73
C SER A 25 9.43 10.00 -12.75
N SER A 26 9.49 9.66 -14.04
CA SER A 26 8.94 10.47 -15.14
C SER A 26 7.43 10.72 -15.06
N VAL A 27 6.68 9.91 -14.30
CA VAL A 27 5.22 9.98 -14.18
C VAL A 27 4.73 10.30 -12.77
N TRP A 28 5.63 10.67 -11.86
CA TRP A 28 5.25 11.09 -10.50
C TRP A 28 4.41 12.37 -10.53
N GLY A 29 3.52 12.52 -9.54
CA GLY A 29 2.62 13.66 -9.44
C GLY A 29 1.47 13.69 -10.46
N ARG A 30 1.33 12.66 -11.31
CA ARG A 30 0.28 12.58 -12.34
C ARG A 30 -0.95 11.74 -11.95
N GLY A 31 -1.06 11.32 -10.69
CA GLY A 31 -2.22 10.57 -10.19
C GLY A 31 -2.25 9.07 -10.50
N TYR A 32 -1.31 8.51 -11.27
CA TYR A 32 -1.35 7.07 -11.61
C TYR A 32 -1.30 6.13 -10.40
N ALA A 33 -0.54 6.48 -9.35
CA ALA A 33 -0.52 5.70 -8.12
C ALA A 33 -1.89 5.71 -7.42
N THR A 34 -2.59 6.84 -7.48
CA THR A 34 -3.95 7.02 -6.97
C THR A 34 -4.95 6.16 -7.75
N GLU A 35 -4.92 6.23 -9.09
CA GLU A 35 -5.81 5.43 -9.95
C GLU A 35 -5.60 3.93 -9.74
N ALA A 36 -4.34 3.49 -9.70
CA ALA A 36 -3.98 2.11 -9.45
C ALA A 36 -4.39 1.63 -8.06
N LEU A 37 -4.17 2.45 -7.02
CA LEU A 37 -4.60 2.13 -5.66
C LEU A 37 -6.12 1.96 -5.58
N ASN A 38 -6.89 2.87 -6.17
CA ASN A 38 -8.34 2.77 -6.21
C ASN A 38 -8.81 1.47 -6.89
N ALA A 39 -8.26 1.16 -8.06
CA ALA A 39 -8.57 -0.08 -8.78
C ALA A 39 -8.22 -1.33 -7.97
N LEU A 40 -7.07 -1.33 -7.27
CA LEU A 40 -6.67 -2.43 -6.40
C LEU A 40 -7.61 -2.59 -5.20
N LEU A 41 -7.94 -1.51 -4.48
CA LEU A 41 -8.85 -1.57 -3.34
C LEU A 41 -10.22 -2.13 -3.74
N ARG A 42 -10.78 -1.57 -4.82
CA ARG A 42 -12.07 -2.04 -5.35
C ARG A 42 -12.00 -3.51 -5.70
N TYR A 43 -10.99 -3.95 -6.45
CA TYR A 43 -10.83 -5.37 -6.80
C TYR A 43 -10.62 -6.27 -5.57
N GLY A 44 -9.80 -5.84 -4.62
CA GLY A 44 -9.47 -6.60 -3.41
C GLY A 44 -10.68 -6.82 -2.50
N PHE A 45 -11.49 -5.79 -2.27
CA PHE A 45 -12.65 -5.90 -1.40
C PHE A 45 -13.89 -6.50 -2.08
N THR A 46 -14.09 -6.24 -3.38
CA THR A 46 -15.28 -6.71 -4.10
C THR A 46 -15.08 -8.09 -4.75
N VAL A 47 -14.01 -8.28 -5.53
CA VAL A 47 -13.78 -9.50 -6.30
C VAL A 47 -13.06 -10.55 -5.46
N LEU A 48 -11.93 -10.19 -4.84
CA LEU A 48 -11.17 -11.12 -3.99
C LEU A 48 -11.81 -11.32 -2.62
N ARG A 49 -12.80 -10.51 -2.25
CA ARG A 49 -13.53 -10.56 -0.97
C ARG A 49 -12.59 -10.57 0.25
N LEU A 50 -11.49 -9.83 0.17
CA LEU A 50 -10.56 -9.67 1.28
C LEU A 50 -11.25 -8.94 2.45
N ASN A 51 -10.83 -9.28 3.67
CA ASN A 51 -11.21 -8.59 4.88
C ASN A 51 -10.27 -7.41 5.19
N LYS A 52 -9.00 -7.54 4.82
CA LYS A 52 -7.94 -6.57 5.13
C LYS A 52 -7.00 -6.40 3.94
N ILE A 53 -6.68 -5.16 3.60
CA ILE A 53 -5.60 -4.83 2.67
C ILE A 53 -4.56 -4.04 3.45
N TYR A 54 -3.29 -4.39 3.31
CA TYR A 54 -2.20 -3.72 4.01
C TYR A 54 -1.12 -3.23 3.06
N ALA A 55 -0.34 -2.25 3.51
CA ALA A 55 0.75 -1.65 2.74
C ALA A 55 1.92 -1.36 3.67
N GLN A 56 3.11 -1.27 3.07
CA GLN A 56 4.33 -0.93 3.77
C GLN A 56 4.92 0.35 3.15
N ALA A 57 5.36 1.28 3.99
CA ALA A 57 6.05 2.49 3.55
C ALA A 57 7.33 2.70 4.36
N SER A 58 8.45 2.96 3.69
CA SER A 58 9.67 3.39 4.38
C SER A 58 9.47 4.77 4.98
N SER A 59 10.12 5.06 6.10
CA SER A 59 9.95 6.32 6.83
C SER A 59 10.31 7.59 6.06
N ASP A 60 11.07 7.48 4.97
CA ASP A 60 11.42 8.59 4.09
C ASP A 60 10.41 8.82 2.95
N ASN A 61 9.44 7.92 2.77
CA ASN A 61 8.49 7.98 1.67
C ASN A 61 7.17 8.62 2.09
N GLU A 62 7.24 9.92 2.41
CA GLU A 62 6.07 10.71 2.81
C GLU A 62 4.94 10.70 1.78
N SER A 63 5.25 10.63 0.50
CA SER A 63 4.24 10.63 -0.56
C SER A 63 3.35 9.40 -0.50
N VAL A 64 3.92 8.22 -0.22
CA VAL A 64 3.14 6.98 -0.04
C VAL A 64 2.35 7.03 1.26
N MET A 65 2.94 7.50 2.36
CA MET A 65 2.22 7.63 3.64
C MET A 65 1.02 8.58 3.52
N LYS A 66 1.19 9.74 2.87
CA LYS A 66 0.11 10.68 2.58
C LYS A 66 -0.97 10.05 1.69
N LEU A 67 -0.58 9.31 0.66
CA LEU A 67 -1.52 8.60 -0.21
C LEU A 67 -2.34 7.57 0.60
N LEU A 68 -1.70 6.74 1.41
CA LEU A 68 -2.37 5.73 2.22
C LEU A 68 -3.36 6.37 3.21
N ASN A 69 -2.93 7.42 3.92
CA ASN A 69 -3.81 8.16 4.84
C ASN A 69 -5.02 8.76 4.14
N ASN A 70 -4.85 9.30 2.93
CA ASN A 70 -5.96 9.86 2.13
C ASN A 70 -6.99 8.80 1.72
N TYR A 71 -6.58 7.53 1.64
CA TYR A 71 -7.46 6.39 1.36
C TYR A 71 -8.01 5.73 2.63
N GLY A 72 -7.84 6.36 3.79
CA GLY A 72 -8.37 5.86 5.06
C GLY A 72 -7.57 4.72 5.67
N PHE A 73 -6.35 4.43 5.19
CA PHE A 73 -5.49 3.47 5.85
C PHE A 73 -5.09 3.96 7.25
N THR A 74 -5.06 3.05 8.21
CA THR A 74 -4.57 3.26 9.56
C THR A 74 -3.15 2.70 9.71
N GLN A 75 -2.26 3.46 10.34
CA GLN A 75 -0.92 2.97 10.71
C GLN A 75 -1.03 2.00 11.89
N GLU A 76 -0.71 0.73 11.67
CA GLU A 76 -0.79 -0.33 12.69
C GLU A 76 0.53 -0.54 13.45
N GLY A 77 1.66 -0.13 12.87
CA GLY A 77 2.96 -0.38 13.48
C GLY A 77 4.13 0.32 12.81
N ARG A 78 5.24 0.36 13.54
CA ARG A 78 6.55 0.80 13.09
C ARG A 78 7.56 -0.29 13.39
N LEU A 79 8.18 -0.84 12.36
CA LEU A 79 9.30 -1.75 12.48
C LEU A 79 10.58 -0.91 12.44
N GLN A 80 11.23 -0.77 13.60
CA GLN A 80 12.43 0.07 13.73
C GLN A 80 13.61 -0.54 12.96
N GLU A 81 14.30 0.29 12.17
CA GLU A 81 15.49 -0.09 11.39
C GLU A 81 15.31 -1.35 10.51
N HIS A 82 14.08 -1.60 10.06
CA HIS A 82 13.71 -2.84 9.37
C HIS A 82 14.16 -2.89 7.91
N LEU A 83 14.31 -1.73 7.25
CA LEU A 83 14.71 -1.65 5.85
C LEU A 83 16.14 -1.14 5.72
N ARG A 84 17.01 -1.93 5.09
CA ARG A 84 18.31 -1.44 4.61
C ARG A 84 18.14 -0.89 3.20
N LEU A 85 18.17 0.44 3.06
CA LEU A 85 18.13 1.12 1.76
C LEU A 85 19.43 1.91 1.61
N ASN A 86 20.21 1.57 0.59
CA ASN A 86 21.59 2.03 0.43
C ASN A 86 22.41 1.67 1.69
N ASP A 87 22.96 2.67 2.37
CA ASP A 87 23.81 2.51 3.56
C ASP A 87 23.14 2.93 4.89
N ALA A 88 21.82 3.14 4.90
CA ALA A 88 21.08 3.49 6.10
C ALA A 88 20.01 2.43 6.41
N CYS A 89 19.88 2.08 7.68
CA CYS A 89 18.70 1.37 8.18
C CYS A 89 17.58 2.41 8.39
N LYS A 90 16.40 2.12 7.87
CA LYS A 90 15.21 2.96 7.96
C LYS A 90 14.07 2.19 8.59
N ASP A 91 13.21 2.93 9.26
CA ASP A 91 11.98 2.36 9.78
C ASP A 91 11.04 1.99 8.63
N LEU A 92 10.23 0.97 8.88
CA LEU A 92 9.14 0.57 8.02
C LEU A 92 7.82 0.75 8.74
N TYR A 93 6.95 1.57 8.18
CA TYR A 93 5.61 1.78 8.67
C TYR A 93 4.65 0.79 8.00
N MET A 94 3.84 0.15 8.85
CA MET A 94 2.80 -0.79 8.44
C MET A 94 1.45 -0.07 8.47
N PHE A 95 0.74 -0.11 7.35
CA PHE A 95 -0.59 0.48 7.20
C PHE A 95 -1.60 -0.58 6.82
N SER A 96 -2.86 -0.41 7.23
CA SER A 96 -3.94 -1.27 6.74
C SER A 96 -5.28 -0.57 6.61
N LEU A 97 -6.14 -1.15 5.79
CA LEU A 97 -7.53 -0.76 5.62
C LEU A 97 -8.40 -2.02 5.72
N LEU A 98 -9.41 -1.98 6.59
CA LEU A 98 -10.37 -3.06 6.75
C LEU A 98 -11.56 -2.88 5.81
N LYS A 99 -12.20 -4.00 5.45
CA LYS A 99 -13.36 -3.99 4.56
C LYS A 99 -14.52 -3.14 5.08
N ASN A 100 -14.73 -3.09 6.39
CA ASN A 100 -15.79 -2.29 7.02
C ASN A 100 -15.47 -0.79 7.08
N GLU A 101 -14.21 -0.40 6.87
CA GLU A 101 -13.76 0.99 6.81
C GLU A 101 -13.73 1.52 5.36
N TYR A 102 -13.68 0.60 4.38
CA TYR A 102 -13.66 0.94 2.97
C TYR A 102 -15.01 1.47 2.47
N THR A 103 -14.96 2.62 1.81
CA THR A 103 -16.09 3.24 1.09
C THR A 103 -15.69 3.39 -0.39
N ASP A 104 -16.54 2.91 -1.30
CA ASP A 104 -16.34 3.02 -2.77
C ASP A 104 -16.74 4.42 -3.30
#